data_AF-A0A0N0MVM5-F1
#
_entry.id   AF-A0A0N0MVM5-F1
#
_cell.length_a   1.000
_cell.length_b   1.000
_cell.length_c   1.000
_cell.angle_alpha   90.00
_cell.angle_beta   90.00
_cell.angle_gamma   90.00
#
_symmetry.space_group_name_H-M   'P 1'
#
loop_
_entity.id
_entity.type
_entity.pdbx_description
1 polymer ?
#
loop_
_entity_poly.entity_id
_entity_poly.type
_entity_poly.pdbx_seq_one_letter_code
_entity_poly.pdbx_strand_id
1 'polypeptide(L)'
;MLGFRRSRHRLTTAAAVFGLLVAGAAVQASAPAPAAAATPHRILFDNAHAETAGNADWIISTSQPDPLGQDSSPSAETDWTGALSSWGVALQKTGDYSLKTLPSGSSLAYGGSTATDLSNFDTLVLPEPNTLFTTAEKTAIMTFVKNGGGLFMISDHTGADRNNDGYDAVKILNDLMTNNSVDSTDPFGFSIDSLNITSGYPAAISDSTNAVLHGSFGTVTKSLIANGTTATLNPADNSAVKGLLYRSGYSGNTGAFFATSTFGSG
;
A
#
# COMPACT_ATOMS: atom_id res chain seq x y z
N MET A 1 19.81 -77.36 -68.13
CA MET A 1 18.60 -78.21 -68.29
C MET A 1 17.67 -77.94 -67.12
N LEU A 2 16.38 -77.73 -67.42
CA LEU A 2 15.15 -77.82 -66.59
C LEU A 2 15.32 -77.83 -65.05
N GLY A 3 14.68 -77.00 -64.22
CA GLY A 3 13.32 -76.46 -64.29
C GLY A 3 12.52 -76.95 -63.07
N PHE A 4 11.78 -76.02 -62.42
CA PHE A 4 10.63 -76.25 -61.50
C PHE A 4 10.94 -76.94 -60.13
N ARG A 5 10.22 -76.72 -59.01
CA ARG A 5 9.02 -75.95 -58.65
C ARG A 5 9.02 -75.75 -57.13
N ARG A 6 8.41 -74.65 -56.68
CA ARG A 6 8.05 -74.34 -55.28
C ARG A 6 7.11 -75.40 -54.68
N SER A 7 7.24 -75.63 -53.38
CA SER A 7 6.07 -75.73 -52.48
C SER A 7 6.44 -75.23 -51.08
N ARG A 8 5.56 -74.40 -50.51
CA ARG A 8 5.69 -73.78 -49.19
C ARG A 8 4.75 -74.52 -48.25
N HIS A 9 5.24 -74.98 -47.10
CA HIS A 9 4.43 -75.04 -45.89
C HIS A 9 5.24 -74.57 -44.68
N ARG A 10 4.69 -73.54 -44.03
CA ARG A 10 4.98 -72.98 -42.70
C ARG A 10 4.56 -74.02 -41.64
N LEU A 11 4.86 -74.01 -40.33
CA LEU A 11 5.37 -73.14 -39.24
C LEU A 11 5.56 -74.16 -38.06
N THR A 12 6.50 -74.13 -37.11
CA THR A 12 6.65 -73.31 -35.89
C THR A 12 7.79 -73.96 -35.06
N THR A 13 8.93 -73.31 -34.75
CA THR A 13 9.28 -72.49 -33.56
C THR A 13 9.67 -73.25 -32.27
N ALA A 14 10.95 -73.11 -31.86
CA ALA A 14 11.51 -72.98 -30.49
C ALA A 14 13.04 -73.22 -30.56
N ALA A 15 13.96 -72.62 -29.84
CA ALA A 15 14.08 -71.43 -28.99
C ALA A 15 15.60 -71.20 -28.83
N ALA A 16 16.10 -69.96 -28.74
CA ALA A 16 17.49 -69.71 -28.32
C ALA A 16 17.58 -68.36 -27.59
N VAL A 17 18.15 -68.42 -26.39
CA VAL A 17 18.40 -67.31 -25.46
C VAL A 17 19.66 -66.57 -25.89
N PHE A 18 19.64 -65.23 -25.90
CA PHE A 18 20.85 -64.40 -25.82
C PHE A 18 20.58 -63.15 -24.97
N GLY A 19 21.53 -62.83 -24.10
CA GLY A 19 21.44 -61.81 -23.05
C GLY A 19 21.37 -60.37 -23.56
N LEU A 20 20.69 -59.53 -22.79
CA LEU A 20 20.47 -58.11 -23.04
C LEU A 20 21.44 -57.28 -22.19
N LEU A 21 22.30 -56.50 -22.82
CA LEU A 21 23.03 -55.38 -22.20
C LEU A 21 22.16 -54.13 -22.30
N VAL A 22 21.70 -53.60 -21.16
CA VAL A 22 20.97 -52.34 -21.09
C VAL A 22 21.93 -51.24 -20.64
N ALA A 23 22.21 -50.28 -21.52
CA ALA A 23 22.81 -49.00 -21.14
C ALA A 23 21.67 -48.05 -20.73
N GLY A 24 21.56 -47.77 -19.43
CA GLY A 24 20.61 -46.78 -18.92
C GLY A 24 21.19 -45.37 -19.01
N ALA A 25 20.56 -44.48 -19.77
CA ALA A 25 20.79 -43.05 -19.67
C ALA A 25 20.00 -42.50 -18.47
N ALA A 26 20.68 -42.05 -17.43
CA ALA A 26 20.05 -41.36 -16.32
C ALA A 26 19.70 -39.92 -16.74
N VAL A 27 18.41 -39.61 -16.86
CA VAL A 27 17.92 -38.23 -16.98
C VAL A 27 17.91 -37.64 -15.58
N GLN A 28 18.88 -36.78 -15.29
CA GLN A 28 18.94 -36.06 -14.02
C GLN A 28 17.97 -34.89 -14.09
N ALA A 29 16.78 -35.05 -13.51
CA ALA A 29 15.81 -33.97 -13.38
C ALA A 29 16.40 -32.90 -12.44
N SER A 30 16.69 -31.71 -12.98
CA SER A 30 17.05 -30.54 -12.18
C SER A 30 15.81 -30.08 -11.41
N ALA A 31 15.90 -30.02 -10.07
CA ALA A 31 14.88 -29.38 -9.26
C ALA A 31 14.75 -27.90 -9.68
N PRO A 32 13.53 -27.33 -9.76
CA PRO A 32 13.37 -25.91 -10.03
C PRO A 32 14.06 -25.12 -8.91
N ALA A 33 14.81 -24.09 -9.30
CA ALA A 33 15.39 -23.15 -8.33
C ALA A 33 14.26 -22.55 -7.47
N PRO A 34 14.46 -22.37 -6.15
CA PRO A 34 13.48 -21.69 -5.33
C PRO A 34 13.21 -20.31 -5.92
N ALA A 35 11.93 -19.95 -6.05
CA ALA A 35 11.55 -18.60 -6.46
C ALA A 35 12.20 -17.61 -5.49
N ALA A 36 12.85 -16.57 -6.02
CA ALA A 36 13.34 -15.48 -5.18
C ALA A 36 12.16 -14.93 -4.38
N ALA A 37 12.32 -14.78 -3.06
CA ALA A 37 11.32 -14.11 -2.24
C ALA A 37 11.09 -12.71 -2.82
N ALA A 38 9.82 -12.34 -3.04
CA ALA A 38 9.49 -11.00 -3.48
C ALA A 38 10.04 -9.99 -2.45
N THR A 39 10.63 -8.90 -2.92
CA THR A 39 11.02 -7.80 -2.03
C THR A 39 9.75 -7.28 -1.35
N PRO A 40 9.71 -7.22 0.01
CA PRO A 40 8.54 -6.69 0.70
C PRO A 40 8.24 -5.25 0.29
N HIS A 41 6.97 -4.88 0.23
CA HIS A 41 6.53 -3.50 0.01
C HIS A 41 6.81 -2.66 1.26
N ARG A 42 7.58 -1.58 1.11
CA ARG A 42 8.14 -0.81 2.23
C ARG A 42 7.27 0.39 2.53
N ILE A 43 6.78 0.48 3.76
CA ILE A 43 5.88 1.55 4.20
C ILE A 43 6.54 2.36 5.32
N LEU A 44 6.55 3.68 5.17
CA LEU A 44 6.91 4.61 6.22
C LEU A 44 5.64 5.29 6.75
N PHE A 45 5.37 5.13 8.04
CA PHE A 45 4.37 5.91 8.76
C PHE A 45 5.02 7.13 9.38
N ASP A 46 4.38 8.29 9.28
CA ASP A 46 4.87 9.50 9.92
C ASP A 46 4.54 9.53 11.43
N ASN A 47 5.49 10.00 12.22
CA ASN A 47 5.32 10.42 13.62
C ASN A 47 6.22 11.64 13.94
N ALA A 48 6.72 12.33 12.90
CA ALA A 48 7.58 13.50 13.03
C ALA A 48 6.78 14.81 13.17
N HIS A 49 5.50 14.80 12.84
CA HIS A 49 4.63 15.99 12.76
C HIS A 49 3.50 15.93 13.79
N ALA A 50 3.83 15.51 15.01
CA ALA A 50 2.97 15.58 16.18
C ALA A 50 1.73 14.65 16.14
N GLU A 51 1.85 13.50 15.49
CA GLU A 51 0.83 12.45 15.39
C GLU A 51 0.43 11.85 16.75
N THR A 52 1.25 12.06 17.79
CA THR A 52 0.93 11.72 19.19
C THR A 52 0.65 12.93 20.08
N ALA A 53 0.30 14.09 19.52
CA ALA A 53 -0.02 15.27 20.32
C ALA A 53 -1.38 15.15 21.03
N GLY A 54 -1.50 15.80 22.19
CA GLY A 54 -2.72 15.81 22.98
C GLY A 54 -3.14 14.40 23.41
N ASN A 55 -4.31 13.96 22.95
CA ASN A 55 -4.86 12.64 23.23
C ASN A 55 -4.75 11.67 22.03
N ALA A 56 -4.01 12.05 20.98
CA ALA A 56 -3.78 11.22 19.81
C ALA A 56 -2.58 10.28 20.01
N ASP A 57 -2.59 9.16 19.30
CA ASP A 57 -1.52 8.16 19.24
C ASP A 57 -1.51 7.48 17.86
N TRP A 58 -1.48 8.27 16.78
CA TRP A 58 -1.59 7.81 15.38
C TRP A 58 -0.35 7.09 14.85
N ILE A 59 0.14 6.13 15.61
CA ILE A 59 1.31 5.31 15.33
C ILE A 59 0.89 3.84 15.25
N ILE A 60 1.70 3.03 14.57
CA ILE A 60 1.49 1.57 14.49
C ILE A 60 2.11 0.82 15.68
N SER A 61 3.08 1.43 16.36
CA SER A 61 3.85 0.86 17.47
C SER A 61 4.57 1.97 18.23
N THR A 62 4.78 1.74 19.52
CA THR A 62 5.61 2.61 20.37
C THR A 62 7.11 2.35 20.18
N SER A 63 7.49 1.24 19.55
CA SER A 63 8.86 1.02 19.12
C SER A 63 9.08 1.64 17.74
N GLN A 64 10.00 2.61 17.67
CA GLN A 64 10.28 3.38 16.46
C GLN A 64 11.80 3.48 16.27
N PRO A 65 12.31 3.39 15.03
CA PRO A 65 11.55 3.30 13.79
C PRO A 65 11.00 1.90 13.48
N ASP A 66 11.52 0.84 14.12
CA ASP A 66 11.13 -0.55 13.83
C ASP A 66 10.09 -1.07 14.84
N PRO A 67 8.83 -1.33 14.41
CA PRO A 67 7.78 -1.79 15.32
C PRO A 67 8.05 -3.19 15.90
N LEU A 68 8.91 -4.01 15.26
CA LEU A 68 9.29 -5.34 15.75
C LEU A 68 10.08 -5.29 17.07
N GLY A 69 10.58 -4.12 17.46
CA GLY A 69 11.18 -3.91 18.77
C GLY A 69 10.17 -3.95 19.92
N GLN A 70 8.87 -3.76 19.67
CA GLN A 70 7.82 -3.91 20.69
C GLN A 70 7.39 -5.38 20.81
N ASP A 71 7.09 -6.02 19.69
CA ASP A 71 6.87 -7.46 19.57
C ASP A 71 7.39 -7.93 18.21
N SER A 72 8.31 -8.88 18.21
CA SER A 72 8.96 -9.41 17.01
C SER A 72 8.09 -10.38 16.20
N SER A 73 6.93 -10.79 16.73
CA SER A 73 6.01 -11.74 16.12
C SER A 73 4.55 -11.41 16.45
N PRO A 74 4.06 -10.19 16.10
CA PRO A 74 2.72 -9.76 16.48
C PRO A 74 1.65 -10.59 15.77
N SER A 75 0.56 -10.86 16.48
CA SER A 75 -0.54 -11.71 16.03
C SER A 75 -1.92 -11.11 16.31
N ALA A 76 -2.07 -10.40 17.42
CA ALA A 76 -3.24 -9.64 17.83
C ALA A 76 -3.04 -8.14 17.58
N GLU A 77 -4.13 -7.43 17.31
CA GLU A 77 -4.11 -5.98 17.04
C GLU A 77 -3.50 -5.15 18.18
N THR A 78 -3.45 -5.70 19.39
CA THR A 78 -2.91 -5.06 20.60
C THR A 78 -1.46 -5.44 20.92
N ASP A 79 -0.82 -6.30 20.13
CA ASP A 79 0.58 -6.71 20.37
C ASP A 79 1.55 -5.54 20.13
N TRP A 80 1.15 -4.59 19.27
CA TRP A 80 1.74 -3.26 19.19
C TRP A 80 0.81 -2.20 19.77
N THR A 81 1.38 -1.07 20.19
CA THR A 81 0.63 0.03 20.82
C THR A 81 0.55 1.26 19.93
N GLY A 82 -0.67 1.73 19.69
CA GLY A 82 -1.02 2.94 18.96
C GLY A 82 -2.37 2.78 18.26
N ALA A 83 -3.03 3.87 17.88
CA ALA A 83 -4.35 3.84 17.23
C ALA A 83 -4.35 3.09 15.89
N LEU A 84 -3.19 2.96 15.24
CA LEU A 84 -3.03 2.25 13.97
C LEU A 84 -2.38 0.86 14.13
N SER A 85 -2.24 0.33 15.36
CA SER A 85 -1.59 -0.96 15.60
C SER A 85 -2.24 -2.10 14.83
N SER A 86 -3.57 -2.12 14.72
CA SER A 86 -4.30 -3.11 13.94
C SER A 86 -3.86 -3.15 12.47
N TRP A 87 -3.57 -1.99 11.87
CA TRP A 87 -3.08 -1.90 10.50
C TRP A 87 -1.66 -2.45 10.39
N GLY A 88 -0.78 -2.03 11.31
CA GLY A 88 0.60 -2.50 11.35
C GLY A 88 0.67 -4.03 11.50
N VAL A 89 -0.07 -4.59 12.46
CA VAL A 89 -0.11 -6.04 12.71
C VAL A 89 -0.70 -6.79 11.51
N ALA A 90 -1.77 -6.29 10.89
CA ALA A 90 -2.37 -6.91 9.71
C ALA A 90 -1.39 -6.97 8.53
N LEU A 91 -0.67 -5.89 8.26
CA LEU A 91 0.36 -5.82 7.21
C LEU A 91 1.53 -6.77 7.55
N GLN A 92 2.05 -6.72 8.77
CA GLN A 92 3.17 -7.55 9.22
C GLN A 92 2.89 -9.05 9.07
N LYS A 93 1.66 -9.49 9.38
CA LYS A 93 1.25 -10.90 9.32
C LYS A 93 1.22 -11.48 7.91
N THR A 94 1.13 -10.65 6.87
CA THR A 94 1.18 -11.13 5.49
C THR A 94 2.58 -11.63 5.12
N GLY A 95 3.63 -11.07 5.73
CA GLY A 95 5.02 -11.27 5.31
C GLY A 95 5.42 -10.48 4.06
N ASP A 96 4.48 -9.76 3.43
CA ASP A 96 4.69 -9.05 2.16
C ASP A 96 5.09 -7.58 2.36
N TYR A 97 5.10 -7.09 3.61
CA TYR A 97 5.39 -5.68 3.93
C TYR A 97 6.56 -5.53 4.90
N SER A 98 7.30 -4.44 4.75
CA SER A 98 8.26 -3.95 5.73
C SER A 98 7.78 -2.59 6.24
N LEU A 99 7.65 -2.46 7.56
CA LEU A 99 7.02 -1.29 8.18
C LEU A 99 8.07 -0.53 8.99
N LYS A 100 8.08 0.79 8.85
CA LYS A 100 8.81 1.69 9.75
C LYS A 100 7.96 2.90 10.11
N THR A 101 8.30 3.52 11.23
CA THR A 101 7.77 4.82 11.64
C THR A 101 8.90 5.86 11.60
N LEU A 102 8.66 7.02 11.01
CA LEU A 102 9.55 8.17 11.11
C LEU A 102 9.38 8.79 12.50
N PRO A 103 10.38 8.72 13.40
CA PRO A 103 10.17 9.12 14.80
C PRO A 103 10.15 10.65 14.97
N SER A 104 9.50 11.10 16.04
CA SER A 104 9.47 12.50 16.45
C SER A 104 10.86 13.13 16.50
N GLY A 105 10.97 14.37 16.01
CA GLY A 105 12.25 15.09 15.87
C GLY A 105 13.05 14.73 14.62
N SER A 106 12.54 13.86 13.75
CA SER A 106 13.08 13.61 12.41
C SER A 106 12.47 14.55 11.38
N SER A 107 12.91 14.44 10.12
CA SER A 107 12.33 15.19 9.00
C SER A 107 12.16 14.28 7.78
N LEU A 108 11.14 14.58 6.97
CA LEU A 108 10.92 13.89 5.70
C LEU A 108 11.93 14.38 4.65
N ALA A 109 12.62 13.45 4.02
CA ALA A 109 13.61 13.71 2.97
C ALA A 109 13.46 12.70 1.84
N TYR A 110 13.92 13.08 0.64
CA TYR A 110 13.91 12.20 -0.53
C TYR A 110 15.20 12.37 -1.33
N GLY A 111 15.90 11.26 -1.56
CA GLY A 111 17.20 11.23 -2.26
C GLY A 111 18.41 11.45 -1.34
N GLY A 112 18.20 11.42 -0.02
CA GLY A 112 19.24 11.43 1.00
C GLY A 112 19.78 10.04 1.33
N SER A 113 20.45 9.92 2.48
CA SER A 113 21.13 8.69 2.93
C SER A 113 20.64 8.17 4.29
N THR A 114 19.68 8.83 4.92
CA THR A 114 19.12 8.37 6.20
C THR A 114 18.31 7.11 6.00
N ALA A 115 18.26 6.23 7.00
CA ALA A 115 17.52 4.97 6.92
C ALA A 115 15.99 5.13 6.79
N THR A 116 15.49 6.35 7.04
CA THR A 116 14.09 6.75 6.90
C THR A 116 13.87 7.72 5.72
N ASP A 117 14.87 7.93 4.85
CA ASP A 117 14.70 8.69 3.61
C ASP A 117 13.67 7.99 2.70
N LEU A 118 12.77 8.76 2.09
CA LEU A 118 11.67 8.25 1.27
C LEU A 118 12.14 7.42 0.06
N SER A 119 13.38 7.58 -0.41
CA SER A 119 13.95 6.71 -1.46
C SER A 119 14.08 5.24 -1.02
N ASN A 120 14.03 4.96 0.28
CA ASN A 120 14.04 3.62 0.84
C ASN A 120 12.65 3.01 1.02
N PHE A 121 11.58 3.69 0.59
CA PHE A 121 10.19 3.26 0.79
C PHE A 121 9.40 3.31 -0.51
N ASP A 122 8.29 2.58 -0.52
CA ASP A 122 7.35 2.51 -1.63
C ASP A 122 6.05 3.26 -1.30
N THR A 123 5.77 3.51 -0.02
CA THR A 123 4.60 4.29 0.43
C THR A 123 4.90 5.11 1.68
N LEU A 124 4.43 6.35 1.71
CA LEU A 124 4.37 7.22 2.88
C LEU A 124 2.92 7.31 3.37
N VAL A 125 2.72 7.13 4.68
CA VAL A 125 1.44 7.34 5.36
C VAL A 125 1.57 8.57 6.25
N LEU A 126 0.66 9.54 6.09
CA LEU A 126 0.56 10.77 6.89
C LEU A 126 -0.71 10.73 7.74
N PRO A 127 -0.66 10.19 8.97
CA PRO A 127 -1.85 10.00 9.77
C PRO A 127 -2.12 11.20 10.70
N GLU A 128 -3.02 12.10 10.29
CA GLU A 128 -3.39 13.31 11.05
C GLU A 128 -2.16 14.14 11.48
N PRO A 129 -1.36 14.70 10.54
CA PRO A 129 -0.27 15.58 10.90
C PRO A 129 -0.83 16.80 11.65
N ASN A 130 -0.14 17.18 12.71
CA ASN A 130 -0.46 18.28 13.62
C ASN A 130 0.65 19.34 13.65
N THR A 131 1.57 19.32 12.70
CA THR A 131 2.58 20.37 12.51
C THR A 131 2.79 20.58 11.02
N LEU A 132 2.93 21.83 10.59
CA LEU A 132 3.20 22.14 9.19
C LEU A 132 4.50 21.51 8.70
N PHE A 133 4.44 20.89 7.52
CA PHE A 133 5.62 20.48 6.79
C PHE A 133 6.44 21.70 6.36
N THR A 134 7.76 21.62 6.50
CA THR A 134 8.67 22.62 5.95
C THR A 134 8.64 22.61 4.43
N THR A 135 9.13 23.69 3.79
CA THR A 135 9.27 23.74 2.33
C THR A 135 10.11 22.58 1.78
N ALA A 136 11.15 22.15 2.51
CA ALA A 136 11.98 21.02 2.10
C ALA A 136 11.21 19.71 2.15
N GLU A 137 10.42 19.47 3.21
CA GLU A 137 9.60 18.27 3.37
C GLU A 137 8.49 18.21 2.33
N LYS A 138 7.78 19.31 2.08
CA LYS A 138 6.81 19.40 0.99
C LYS A 138 7.43 19.07 -0.36
N THR A 139 8.64 19.57 -0.62
CA THR A 139 9.39 19.24 -1.85
C THR A 139 9.72 17.74 -1.91
N ALA A 140 10.17 17.15 -0.80
CA ALA A 140 10.51 15.73 -0.72
C ALA A 140 9.29 14.82 -0.96
N ILE A 141 8.18 15.08 -0.26
CA ILE A 141 6.93 14.30 -0.39
C ILE A 141 6.42 14.39 -1.84
N MET A 142 6.30 15.60 -2.38
CA MET A 142 5.76 15.78 -3.73
C MET A 142 6.66 15.17 -4.81
N THR A 143 7.99 15.25 -4.65
CA THR A 143 8.93 14.62 -5.59
C THR A 143 8.87 13.09 -5.49
N PHE A 144 8.76 12.54 -4.27
CA PHE A 144 8.58 11.11 -4.03
C PHE A 144 7.35 10.57 -4.76
N VAL A 145 6.19 11.23 -4.60
CA VAL A 145 4.95 10.82 -5.27
C VAL A 145 5.06 10.93 -6.78
N LYS A 146 5.54 12.08 -7.27
CA LYS A 146 5.74 12.31 -8.71
C LYS A 146 6.57 11.21 -9.38
N ASN A 147 7.53 10.65 -8.64
CA ASN A 147 8.44 9.61 -9.10
C ASN A 147 7.97 8.17 -8.83
N GLY A 148 6.72 7.95 -8.43
CA GLY A 148 6.14 6.60 -8.27
C GLY A 148 5.96 6.13 -6.83
N GLY A 149 6.25 6.98 -5.83
CA GLY A 149 5.95 6.69 -4.44
C GLY A 149 4.46 6.82 -4.13
N GLY A 150 3.89 5.89 -3.38
CA GLY A 150 2.51 6.00 -2.89
C GLY A 150 2.40 6.98 -1.72
N LEU A 151 1.30 7.76 -1.66
CA LEU A 151 0.99 8.64 -0.53
C LEU A 151 -0.41 8.31 0.00
N PHE A 152 -0.51 7.99 1.29
CA PHE A 152 -1.77 7.77 1.99
C PHE A 152 -1.96 8.84 3.06
N MET A 153 -2.96 9.70 2.89
CA MET A 153 -3.24 10.81 3.82
C MET A 153 -4.50 10.50 4.63
N ILE A 154 -4.41 10.70 5.94
CA ILE A 154 -5.58 10.65 6.83
C ILE A 154 -5.76 12.05 7.39
N SER A 155 -6.88 12.67 7.04
CA SER A 155 -7.31 13.93 7.63
C SER A 155 -8.44 13.65 8.61
N ASP A 156 -8.33 14.19 9.81
CA ASP A 156 -9.39 14.09 10.82
C ASP A 156 -10.52 15.08 10.48
N HIS A 157 -10.67 16.16 11.26
CA HIS A 157 -11.67 17.18 11.03
C HIS A 157 -11.11 18.58 11.27
N THR A 158 -11.83 19.61 10.83
CA THR A 158 -11.45 20.98 11.20
C THR A 158 -11.53 21.17 12.72
N GLY A 159 -10.51 21.79 13.30
CA GLY A 159 -10.36 21.93 14.75
C GLY A 159 -9.68 20.75 15.45
N ALA A 160 -9.23 19.72 14.74
CA ALA A 160 -8.33 18.68 15.26
C ALA A 160 -6.87 19.19 15.37
N ASP A 161 -6.69 20.33 16.01
CA ASP A 161 -5.38 20.91 16.34
C ASP A 161 -5.01 20.42 17.75
N ARG A 162 -4.25 19.32 17.80
CA ARG A 162 -3.91 18.58 19.02
C ARG A 162 -2.77 19.22 19.81
N ASN A 163 -1.92 20.00 19.15
CA ASN A 163 -0.76 20.66 19.76
C ASN A 163 -0.99 22.16 20.04
N ASN A 164 -2.12 22.72 19.59
CA ASN A 164 -2.51 24.13 19.71
C ASN A 164 -1.57 25.10 18.99
N ASP A 165 -0.98 24.70 17.86
CA ASP A 165 -0.11 25.56 17.05
C ASP A 165 -0.86 26.40 16.00
N GLY A 166 -2.18 26.19 15.87
CA GLY A 166 -3.06 26.86 14.94
C GLY A 166 -3.37 26.08 13.66
N TYR A 167 -2.73 24.92 13.44
CA TYR A 167 -2.85 24.12 12.24
C TYR A 167 -3.38 22.71 12.54
N ASP A 168 -4.59 22.42 12.04
CA ASP A 168 -5.14 21.06 12.03
C ASP A 168 -4.71 20.31 10.76
N ALA A 169 -4.90 18.99 10.75
CA ALA A 169 -4.56 18.12 9.61
C ALA A 169 -5.25 18.55 8.31
N VAL A 170 -6.45 19.16 8.37
CA VAL A 170 -7.14 19.68 7.18
C VAL A 170 -6.33 20.81 6.56
N LYS A 171 -5.86 21.77 7.36
CA LYS A 171 -5.01 22.87 6.87
C LYS A 171 -3.66 22.36 6.38
N ILE A 172 -3.02 21.46 7.12
CA ILE A 172 -1.66 20.97 6.81
C ILE A 172 -1.64 20.20 5.49
N LEU A 173 -2.59 19.28 5.29
CA LEU A 173 -2.65 18.49 4.06
C LEU A 173 -3.08 19.34 2.85
N ASN A 174 -3.99 20.29 3.02
CA ASN A 174 -4.28 21.25 1.95
C ASN A 174 -3.08 22.17 1.64
N ASP A 175 -2.29 22.59 2.64
CA ASP A 175 -1.05 23.35 2.43
C ASP A 175 0.00 22.52 1.66
N LEU A 176 0.15 21.24 1.98
CA LEU A 176 0.99 20.32 1.19
C LEU A 176 0.57 20.30 -0.29
N MET A 177 -0.73 20.15 -0.56
CA MET A 177 -1.25 20.01 -1.93
C MET A 177 -1.25 21.33 -2.72
N THR A 178 -1.42 22.48 -2.08
CA THR A 178 -1.60 23.77 -2.75
C THR A 178 -0.41 24.73 -2.64
N ASN A 179 0.47 24.52 -1.67
CA ASN A 179 1.60 25.40 -1.37
C ASN A 179 2.92 24.59 -1.30
N ASN A 180 3.29 23.98 -2.41
CA ASN A 180 4.56 23.27 -2.57
C ASN A 180 5.34 23.76 -3.80
N SER A 181 6.61 23.39 -3.91
CA SER A 181 7.53 23.85 -4.96
C SER A 181 7.54 22.96 -6.21
N VAL A 182 6.81 21.84 -6.22
CA VAL A 182 6.88 20.81 -7.27
C VAL A 182 5.72 20.97 -8.25
N ASP A 183 4.50 21.08 -7.73
CA ASP A 183 3.29 21.40 -8.48
C ASP A 183 2.24 21.96 -7.52
N SER A 184 1.92 23.25 -7.67
CA SER A 184 0.95 23.96 -6.85
C SER A 184 -0.35 24.24 -7.61
N THR A 185 -0.65 23.48 -8.66
CA THR A 185 -1.81 23.68 -9.54
C THR A 185 -2.96 22.70 -9.29
N ASP A 186 -3.10 22.24 -8.03
CA ASP A 186 -3.96 21.11 -7.63
C ASP A 186 -3.56 19.78 -8.32
N PRO A 187 -2.34 19.28 -8.07
CA PRO A 187 -1.81 18.10 -8.76
C PRO A 187 -2.59 16.82 -8.47
N PHE A 188 -3.35 16.78 -7.38
CA PHE A 188 -4.17 15.62 -7.02
C PHE A 188 -5.63 15.77 -7.45
N GLY A 189 -6.08 16.97 -7.84
CA GLY A 189 -7.45 17.24 -8.24
C GLY A 189 -8.44 17.13 -7.08
N PHE A 190 -8.04 17.45 -5.84
CA PHE A 190 -8.97 17.53 -4.72
C PHE A 190 -8.49 18.43 -3.60
N SER A 191 -9.44 18.92 -2.81
CA SER A 191 -9.20 19.57 -1.53
C SER A 191 -9.91 18.82 -0.42
N ILE A 192 -9.36 18.91 0.79
CA ILE A 192 -10.00 18.37 1.99
C ILE A 192 -10.94 19.44 2.54
N ASP A 193 -12.20 19.06 2.76
CA ASP A 193 -13.24 19.98 3.22
C ASP A 193 -12.95 20.43 4.66
N SER A 194 -13.23 21.71 4.96
CA SER A 194 -13.19 22.22 6.34
C SER A 194 -14.50 21.90 7.06
N LEU A 195 -14.65 20.64 7.48
CA LEU A 195 -15.84 20.11 8.14
C LEU A 195 -15.48 19.33 9.40
N ASN A 196 -16.47 19.19 10.28
CA ASN A 196 -16.48 18.20 11.36
C ASN A 196 -17.82 17.44 11.32
N ILE A 197 -17.79 16.29 10.64
CA ILE A 197 -18.92 15.39 10.50
C ILE A 197 -18.95 14.48 11.72
N THR A 198 -19.86 14.76 12.66
CA THR A 198 -19.97 14.03 13.93
C THR A 198 -20.14 12.53 13.77
N SER A 199 -20.99 12.09 12.84
CA SER A 199 -21.14 10.67 12.54
C SER A 199 -21.77 10.41 11.17
N GLY A 200 -21.49 9.27 10.57
CA GLY A 200 -22.15 8.76 9.38
C GLY A 200 -21.60 7.42 8.93
N TYR A 201 -22.27 6.80 7.95
CA TYR A 201 -21.82 5.56 7.32
C TYR A 201 -21.63 5.78 5.82
N PRO A 202 -20.48 6.34 5.39
CA PRO A 202 -20.19 6.52 3.98
C PRO A 202 -20.35 5.20 3.19
N ALA A 203 -20.97 5.29 2.02
CA ALA A 203 -21.23 4.13 1.19
C ALA A 203 -20.20 4.05 0.06
N ALA A 204 -19.68 2.86 -0.19
CA ALA A 204 -18.83 2.60 -1.33
C ALA A 204 -19.61 2.73 -2.65
N ILE A 205 -18.94 3.20 -3.70
CA ILE A 205 -19.46 3.12 -5.06
C ILE A 205 -19.62 1.65 -5.51
N SER A 206 -20.46 1.43 -6.51
CA SER A 206 -20.60 0.11 -7.14
C SER A 206 -19.55 -0.08 -8.24
N ASP A 207 -18.38 -0.61 -7.87
CA ASP A 207 -17.28 -0.92 -8.81
C ASP A 207 -16.58 -2.21 -8.38
N SER A 208 -17.06 -3.35 -8.91
CA SER A 208 -16.57 -4.69 -8.56
C SER A 208 -15.12 -4.96 -8.98
N THR A 209 -14.54 -4.08 -9.80
CA THR A 209 -13.17 -4.20 -10.30
C THR A 209 -12.18 -3.34 -9.53
N ASN A 210 -12.66 -2.48 -8.63
CA ASN A 210 -11.81 -1.56 -7.89
C ASN A 210 -10.97 -2.30 -6.84
N ALA A 211 -9.65 -2.25 -6.97
CA ALA A 211 -8.71 -2.95 -6.10
C ALA A 211 -8.67 -2.41 -4.66
N VAL A 212 -9.08 -1.16 -4.41
CA VAL A 212 -9.21 -0.62 -3.05
C VAL A 212 -10.46 -1.21 -2.38
N LEU A 213 -11.56 -1.35 -3.12
CA LEU A 213 -12.81 -1.90 -2.60
C LEU A 213 -12.80 -3.44 -2.47
N HIS A 214 -11.98 -4.13 -3.26
CA HIS A 214 -11.96 -5.59 -3.39
C HIS A 214 -10.53 -6.17 -3.40
N GLY A 215 -9.65 -5.63 -2.56
CA GLY A 215 -8.23 -5.98 -2.50
C GLY A 215 -7.92 -7.29 -1.77
N SER A 216 -6.64 -7.59 -1.61
CA SER A 216 -6.13 -8.79 -0.89
C SER A 216 -6.56 -8.84 0.58
N PHE A 217 -6.85 -7.70 1.19
CA PHE A 217 -7.35 -7.58 2.56
C PHE A 217 -8.88 -7.77 2.68
N GLY A 218 -9.57 -8.05 1.57
CA GLY A 218 -10.99 -8.37 1.53
C GLY A 218 -11.84 -7.30 0.83
N THR A 219 -13.16 -7.44 0.97
CA THR A 219 -14.13 -6.53 0.39
C THR A 219 -14.63 -5.52 1.42
N VAL A 220 -14.66 -4.24 1.04
CA VAL A 220 -15.27 -3.18 1.85
C VAL A 220 -16.77 -3.43 1.97
N THR A 221 -17.25 -3.64 3.19
CA THR A 221 -18.68 -3.92 3.47
C THR A 221 -19.36 -2.81 4.26
N LYS A 222 -18.61 -2.05 5.05
CA LYS A 222 -19.08 -0.95 5.90
C LYS A 222 -17.98 0.09 6.05
N SER A 223 -18.38 1.32 6.37
CA SER A 223 -17.48 2.36 6.83
C SER A 223 -18.16 3.20 7.92
N LEU A 224 -17.36 3.92 8.69
CA LEU A 224 -17.82 4.85 9.72
C LEU A 224 -16.99 6.12 9.58
N ILE A 225 -17.66 7.27 9.59
CA ILE A 225 -17.05 8.56 9.91
C ILE A 225 -17.55 8.95 11.31
N ALA A 226 -16.65 9.37 12.19
CA ALA A 226 -16.98 9.74 13.57
C ALA A 226 -16.09 10.90 14.02
N ASN A 227 -16.59 12.13 13.88
CA ASN A 227 -15.79 13.36 13.84
C ASN A 227 -14.71 13.23 12.76
N GLY A 228 -15.07 13.47 11.51
CA GLY A 228 -14.11 13.47 10.41
C GLY A 228 -14.52 14.46 9.32
N THR A 229 -13.85 14.40 8.19
CA THR A 229 -14.15 15.25 7.03
C THR A 229 -14.33 14.45 5.74
N THR A 230 -14.52 15.17 4.64
CA THR A 230 -14.60 14.66 3.27
C THR A 230 -13.66 15.43 2.36
N ALA A 231 -13.58 15.02 1.09
CA ALA A 231 -12.90 15.76 0.04
C ALA A 231 -13.90 16.26 -1.01
N THR A 232 -13.59 17.42 -1.58
CA THR A 232 -14.17 17.94 -2.81
C THR A 232 -13.20 17.68 -3.95
N LEU A 233 -13.70 17.05 -5.01
CA LEU A 233 -12.90 16.61 -6.15
C LEU A 233 -13.02 17.61 -7.31
N ASN A 234 -11.93 17.83 -8.02
CA ASN A 234 -11.86 18.61 -9.24
C ASN A 234 -11.21 17.82 -10.39
N PRO A 235 -11.99 16.97 -11.10
CA PRO A 235 -11.49 16.21 -12.24
C PRO A 235 -11.02 17.07 -13.43
N ALA A 236 -11.34 18.37 -13.45
CA ALA A 236 -10.82 19.28 -14.47
C ALA A 236 -9.33 19.59 -14.27
N ASP A 237 -8.86 19.58 -13.02
CA ASP A 237 -7.45 19.79 -12.67
C ASP A 237 -6.69 18.47 -12.77
N ASN A 238 -7.28 17.37 -12.27
CA ASN A 238 -6.74 16.02 -12.46
C ASN A 238 -7.83 14.98 -12.71
N SER A 239 -7.93 14.49 -13.94
CA SER A 239 -8.92 13.48 -14.34
C SER A 239 -8.76 12.10 -13.68
N ALA A 240 -7.63 11.82 -13.02
CA ALA A 240 -7.41 10.58 -12.28
C ALA A 240 -8.12 10.58 -10.91
N VAL A 241 -8.53 11.75 -10.40
CA VAL A 241 -9.20 11.83 -9.10
C VAL A 241 -10.55 11.10 -9.13
N LYS A 242 -10.80 10.29 -8.10
CA LYS A 242 -12.02 9.51 -7.96
C LYS A 242 -12.39 9.34 -6.49
N GLY A 243 -13.66 9.60 -6.16
CA GLY A 243 -14.22 9.21 -4.87
C GLY A 243 -14.64 7.74 -4.90
N LEU A 244 -14.33 7.01 -3.84
CA LEU A 244 -14.66 5.59 -3.70
C LEU A 244 -15.72 5.35 -2.63
N LEU A 245 -15.75 6.17 -1.59
CA LEU A 245 -16.78 6.14 -0.55
C LEU A 245 -17.35 7.55 -0.40
N TYR A 246 -18.67 7.67 -0.26
CA TYR A 246 -19.35 8.96 -0.16
C TYR A 246 -20.26 9.03 1.06
N ARG A 247 -20.33 10.22 1.67
CA ARG A 247 -21.31 10.51 2.73
C ARG A 247 -22.74 10.24 2.22
N SER A 248 -23.63 9.82 3.10
CA SER A 248 -25.05 9.63 2.76
C SER A 248 -25.64 10.86 2.08
N GLY A 249 -26.24 10.66 0.90
CA GLY A 249 -26.81 11.72 0.06
C GLY A 249 -25.84 12.40 -0.90
N TYR A 250 -24.57 11.98 -0.94
CA TYR A 250 -23.53 12.55 -1.82
C TYR A 250 -23.05 11.52 -2.86
N SER A 251 -22.56 12.04 -3.98
CA SER A 251 -21.89 11.28 -5.05
C SER A 251 -21.17 12.27 -5.97
N GLY A 252 -20.32 11.79 -6.88
CA GLY A 252 -19.63 12.63 -7.85
C GLY A 252 -18.47 13.41 -7.21
N ASN A 253 -18.52 14.74 -7.24
CA ASN A 253 -17.36 15.58 -6.91
C ASN A 253 -17.38 16.15 -5.49
N THR A 254 -18.36 15.84 -4.65
CA THR A 254 -18.44 16.38 -3.29
C THR A 254 -18.76 15.28 -2.28
N GLY A 255 -18.34 15.47 -1.03
CA GLY A 255 -18.66 14.56 0.07
C GLY A 255 -17.98 13.20 -0.05
N ALA A 256 -16.85 13.12 -0.76
CA ALA A 256 -16.05 11.90 -0.85
C ALA A 256 -15.36 11.66 0.49
N PHE A 257 -15.70 10.58 1.19
CA PHE A 257 -15.05 10.15 2.43
C PHE A 257 -13.70 9.48 2.17
N PHE A 258 -13.60 8.76 1.04
CA PHE A 258 -12.35 8.17 0.59
C PHE A 258 -12.17 8.53 -0.88
N ALA A 259 -11.02 9.10 -1.22
CA ALA A 259 -10.68 9.48 -2.58
C ALA A 259 -9.30 8.90 -2.97
N THR A 260 -9.13 8.64 -4.25
CA THR A 260 -7.86 8.25 -4.86
C THR A 260 -7.53 9.23 -5.97
N SER A 261 -6.24 9.43 -6.23
CA SER A 261 -5.73 10.17 -7.38
C SER A 261 -4.38 9.62 -7.79
N THR A 262 -3.84 10.11 -8.90
CA THR A 262 -2.50 9.77 -9.41
C THR A 262 -1.77 11.06 -9.72
N PHE A 263 -0.54 11.19 -9.24
CA PHE A 263 0.30 12.36 -9.52
C PHE A 263 1.68 11.90 -10.02
N GLY A 264 2.01 12.26 -11.27
CA GLY A 264 3.20 11.73 -11.92
C GLY A 264 3.06 10.23 -12.15
N SER A 265 3.96 9.43 -11.57
CA SER A 265 3.92 7.97 -11.66
C SER A 265 3.39 7.27 -10.40
N GLY A 266 3.03 8.04 -9.36
CA GLY A 266 2.56 7.54 -8.06
C GLY A 266 1.06 7.65 -7.87
#